data_AF-A0A1I2GDP8-F1
#
_entry.id   AF-A0A1I2GDP8-F1
#
_cell.length_a   1.000
_cell.length_b   1.000
_cell.length_c   1.000
_cell.angle_alpha   90.00
_cell.angle_beta   90.00
_cell.angle_gamma   90.00
#
_symmetry.space_group_name_H-M   'P 1'
#
loop_
_entity.id
_entity.type
_entity.pdbx_description
1 polymer ?
#
loop_
_entity_poly.entity_id
_entity_poly.type
_entity_poly.pdbx_seq_one_letter_code
_entity_poly.pdbx_strand_id
1 'polypeptide(L)'
;MLFGKYLRGATEIILCDPFIRHPHQFRNLLEFVTTVVRCKEADTELTFYLVTNNTSDYIEDSRKSLTELAESVLASSINFQFEFNAALHDRSITLNNGWKIVLGRGLDIYQKTNGRYDIAEFISEKRLCRACEITYLKIM
;
A
#
# COMPACT_ATOMS: atom_id res chain seq x y z
N MET A 1 5.80 13.49 -0.36
CA MET A 1 5.11 12.18 -0.25
C MET A 1 4.92 11.58 -1.63
N LEU A 2 5.23 10.30 -1.79
CA LEU A 2 5.33 9.58 -3.07
C LEU A 2 3.99 9.42 -3.82
N PHE A 3 2.87 9.35 -3.08
CA PHE A 3 1.54 9.05 -3.65
C PHE A 3 0.49 10.14 -3.40
N GLY A 4 0.65 10.95 -2.34
CA GLY A 4 -0.42 11.83 -1.83
C GLY A 4 -1.04 12.78 -2.86
N LYS A 5 -0.24 13.35 -3.78
CA LYS A 5 -0.75 14.22 -4.85
C LYS A 5 -1.77 13.51 -5.75
N TYR A 6 -1.56 12.22 -6.02
CA TYR A 6 -2.32 11.43 -6.98
C TYR A 6 -3.59 10.82 -6.35
N LEU A 7 -3.60 10.66 -5.03
CA LEU A 7 -4.71 10.08 -4.27
C LEU A 7 -5.91 11.02 -4.13
N ARG A 8 -5.72 12.33 -4.27
CA ARG A 8 -6.81 13.31 -4.08
C ARG A 8 -7.93 13.11 -5.09
N GLY A 9 -9.16 13.08 -4.58
CA GLY A 9 -10.37 12.84 -5.38
C GLY A 9 -10.55 11.40 -5.88
N ALA A 10 -9.68 10.46 -5.49
CA ALA A 10 -9.94 9.04 -5.73
C ALA A 10 -10.89 8.51 -4.65
N THR A 11 -11.92 7.78 -5.08
CA THR A 11 -12.84 7.04 -4.18
C THR A 11 -12.68 5.54 -4.32
N GLU A 12 -11.95 5.08 -5.33
CA GLU A 12 -11.58 3.68 -5.51
C GLU A 12 -10.08 3.57 -5.80
N ILE A 13 -9.44 2.67 -5.06
CA ILE A 13 -8.01 2.37 -5.16
C ILE A 13 -7.84 0.87 -5.31
N ILE A 14 -7.07 0.46 -6.32
CA ILE A 14 -6.63 -0.94 -6.48
C ILE A 14 -5.11 -0.97 -6.37
N LEU A 15 -4.58 -1.62 -5.34
CA LEU A 15 -3.16 -1.93 -5.20
C LEU A 15 -2.92 -3.38 -5.58
N CYS A 16 -2.07 -3.59 -6.58
CA CYS A 16 -1.49 -4.88 -6.90
C CYS A 16 -0.06 -4.90 -6.36
N ASP A 17 0.24 -5.79 -5.42
CA ASP A 17 1.60 -6.03 -4.93
C ASP A 17 1.74 -7.49 -4.45
N PRO A 18 2.48 -8.36 -5.17
CA PRO A 18 2.54 -9.79 -4.86
C PRO A 18 3.37 -10.13 -3.62
N PHE A 19 3.95 -9.13 -2.95
CA PHE A 19 4.91 -9.35 -1.88
C PHE A 19 4.41 -8.90 -0.50
N ILE A 20 3.12 -8.70 -0.24
CA ILE A 20 2.68 -8.33 1.12
C ILE A 20 2.61 -9.59 2.02
N ARG A 21 3.73 -9.96 2.67
CA ARG A 21 3.82 -11.18 3.50
C ARG A 21 4.68 -11.09 4.77
N HIS A 22 5.66 -10.21 4.82
CA HIS A 22 6.57 -10.04 5.95
C HIS A 22 6.23 -8.76 6.74
N PRO A 23 6.61 -8.68 8.04
CA PRO A 23 6.25 -7.53 8.90
C PRO A 23 6.62 -6.15 8.32
N HIS A 24 7.79 -6.02 7.68
CA HIS A 24 8.20 -4.76 7.06
C HIS A 24 7.36 -4.39 5.83
N GLN A 25 6.81 -5.37 5.11
CA GLN A 25 5.93 -5.14 3.96
C GLN A 25 4.53 -4.70 4.43
N PHE A 26 4.03 -5.29 5.51
CA PHE A 26 2.82 -4.81 6.20
C PHE A 26 2.96 -3.38 6.71
N ARG A 27 4.13 -3.03 7.27
CA ARG A 27 4.41 -1.64 7.65
C ARG A 27 4.37 -0.69 6.45
N ASN A 28 4.97 -1.07 5.32
CA ASN A 28 4.93 -0.25 4.11
C ASN A 28 3.48 -0.10 3.60
N LEU A 29 2.65 -1.15 3.68
CA LEU A 29 1.21 -1.09 3.38
C LEU A 29 0.48 -0.14 4.34
N LEU A 30 0.75 -0.21 5.64
CA LEU A 30 0.15 0.67 6.63
C LEU A 30 0.53 2.15 6.40
N GLU A 31 1.78 2.43 6.03
CA GLU A 31 2.22 3.78 5.64
C GLU A 31 1.48 4.29 4.39
N PHE A 32 1.24 3.41 3.42
CA PHE A 32 0.42 3.74 2.24
C PHE A 32 -1.03 4.04 2.63
N VAL A 33 -1.68 3.16 3.40
CA VAL A 33 -3.05 3.35 3.91
C VAL A 33 -3.17 4.63 4.74
N THR A 34 -2.19 4.92 5.60
CA THR A 34 -2.14 6.18 6.37
C THR A 34 -2.11 7.39 5.43
N THR A 35 -1.40 7.29 4.31
CA THR A 35 -1.39 8.34 3.29
C THR A 35 -2.75 8.47 2.61
N VAL A 36 -3.44 7.36 2.33
CA VAL A 36 -4.82 7.34 1.81
C VAL A 36 -5.77 8.06 2.77
N VAL A 37 -5.78 7.68 4.06
CA VAL A 37 -6.61 8.33 5.09
C VAL A 37 -6.37 9.84 5.13
N ARG A 38 -5.12 10.28 5.05
CA ARG A 38 -4.75 11.71 5.07
C ARG A 38 -5.13 12.48 3.80
N CYS A 39 -5.33 11.78 2.68
CA CYS A 39 -5.63 12.39 1.38
C CYS A 39 -7.11 12.24 0.98
N LYS A 40 -7.86 11.39 1.68
CA LYS A 40 -9.29 11.23 1.50
C LYS A 40 -10.00 12.51 1.93
N GLU A 41 -11.02 12.91 1.19
CA GLU A 41 -11.94 13.97 1.59
C GLU A 41 -12.82 13.49 2.76
N ALA A 42 -13.10 14.35 3.74
CA ALA A 42 -13.66 13.96 5.04
C ALA A 42 -14.98 13.16 4.94
N ASP A 43 -15.87 13.58 4.03
CA ASP A 43 -17.23 13.05 3.91
C ASP A 43 -17.40 12.07 2.74
N THR A 44 -16.33 11.39 2.32
CA THR A 44 -16.37 10.48 1.17
C THR A 44 -16.04 9.06 1.58
N GLU A 45 -16.85 8.09 1.17
CA GLU A 45 -16.47 6.68 1.30
C GLU A 45 -15.39 6.34 0.26
N LEU A 46 -14.42 5.52 0.67
CA LEU A 46 -13.36 5.05 -0.20
C LEU A 46 -13.30 3.53 -0.17
N THR A 47 -13.30 2.90 -1.34
CA THR A 47 -13.03 1.47 -1.48
C THR A 47 -11.56 1.27 -1.79
N PHE A 48 -10.87 0.48 -0.96
CA PHE A 48 -9.48 0.11 -1.19
C PHE A 48 -9.36 -1.40 -1.37
N TYR A 49 -8.95 -1.82 -2.57
CA TYR A 49 -8.75 -3.21 -2.92
C TYR A 49 -7.26 -3.56 -2.99
N LEU A 50 -6.83 -4.57 -2.23
CA LEU A 50 -5.49 -5.15 -2.33
C LEU A 50 -5.54 -6.50 -3.04
N VAL A 51 -4.85 -6.60 -4.17
CA VAL A 51 -4.47 -7.89 -4.78
C VAL A 51 -3.05 -8.19 -4.37
N THR A 52 -2.86 -9.26 -3.60
CA THR A 52 -1.53 -9.73 -3.18
C THR A 52 -1.35 -11.21 -3.52
N ASN A 53 -0.16 -11.74 -3.28
CA ASN A 53 0.12 -13.17 -3.37
C ASN A 53 0.78 -13.63 -2.07
N ASN A 54 0.65 -14.91 -1.76
CA ASN A 54 1.32 -15.51 -0.63
C ASN A 54 1.63 -16.99 -0.83
N THR A 55 2.51 -17.52 0.02
CA THR A 55 2.79 -18.96 0.09
C THR A 55 2.04 -19.59 1.27
N SER A 56 1.93 -20.92 1.26
CA SER A 56 1.28 -21.70 2.34
C SER A 56 1.77 -21.33 3.74
N ASP A 57 3.06 -21.01 3.85
CA ASP A 57 3.72 -20.77 5.14
C ASP A 57 3.33 -19.44 5.79
N TYR A 58 2.80 -18.50 5.01
CA TYR A 58 2.52 -17.12 5.48
C TYR A 58 1.07 -16.69 5.28
N ILE A 59 0.26 -17.46 4.53
CA ILE A 59 -1.08 -17.03 4.10
C ILE A 59 -2.03 -16.78 5.27
N GLU A 60 -2.00 -17.63 6.31
CA GLU A 60 -2.89 -17.49 7.46
C GLU A 60 -2.55 -16.28 8.33
N ASP A 61 -1.26 -16.08 8.65
CA ASP A 61 -0.79 -14.90 9.37
C ASP A 61 -1.10 -13.61 8.60
N SER A 62 -0.87 -13.65 7.28
CA SER A 62 -1.14 -12.49 6.42
C SER A 62 -2.62 -12.19 6.31
N ARG A 63 -3.48 -13.22 6.22
CA ARG A 63 -4.94 -13.07 6.23
C ARG A 63 -5.38 -12.42 7.53
N LYS A 64 -4.88 -12.90 8.67
CA LYS A 64 -5.19 -12.31 9.98
C LYS A 64 -4.80 -10.83 10.04
N SER A 65 -3.57 -10.49 9.66
CA SER A 65 -3.10 -9.10 9.66
C SER A 65 -3.90 -8.20 8.70
N LEU A 66 -4.31 -8.70 7.53
CA LEU A 66 -5.13 -7.94 6.58
C LEU A 66 -6.57 -7.75 7.08
N THR A 67 -7.13 -8.73 7.79
CA THR A 67 -8.44 -8.59 8.46
C THR A 67 -8.37 -7.55 9.59
N GLU A 68 -7.34 -7.58 10.42
CA GLU A 68 -7.12 -6.56 11.47
C GLU A 68 -6.99 -5.15 10.85
N LEU A 69 -6.27 -5.04 9.73
CA LEU A 69 -6.18 -3.79 8.98
C LEU A 69 -7.55 -3.33 8.47
N ALA A 70 -8.35 -4.25 7.89
CA ALA A 70 -9.70 -3.94 7.40
C ALA A 70 -10.57 -3.33 8.50
N GLU A 71 -10.62 -3.98 9.66
CA GLU A 71 -11.38 -3.50 10.82
C GLU A 71 -10.91 -2.11 11.28
N SER A 72 -9.59 -1.89 11.32
CA SER A 72 -9.00 -0.63 11.81
C SER A 72 -9.36 0.59 10.96
N VAL A 73 -9.54 0.42 9.65
CA VAL A 73 -9.77 1.54 8.72
C VAL A 73 -11.25 1.84 8.48
N LEU A 74 -12.17 1.01 8.98
CA LEU A 74 -13.61 1.26 8.90
C LEU A 74 -14.01 2.59 9.54
N ALA A 75 -13.42 2.94 10.67
CA ALA A 75 -13.65 4.21 11.36
C ALA A 75 -13.21 5.44 10.53
N SER A 76 -12.40 5.24 9.49
CA SER A 76 -12.00 6.27 8.53
C SER A 76 -12.84 6.24 7.24
N SER A 77 -13.99 5.56 7.24
CA SER A 77 -14.85 5.30 6.07
C SER A 77 -14.08 4.74 4.87
N ILE A 78 -13.16 3.83 5.14
CA ILE A 78 -12.46 3.05 4.12
C ILE A 78 -13.00 1.62 4.18
N ASN A 79 -13.61 1.18 3.08
CA ASN A 79 -13.96 -0.22 2.86
C ASN A 79 -12.73 -0.93 2.27
N PHE A 80 -11.91 -1.53 3.14
CA PHE A 80 -10.74 -2.29 2.72
C PHE A 80 -11.09 -3.74 2.44
N GLN A 81 -10.69 -4.21 1.26
CA GLN A 81 -10.89 -5.57 0.79
C GLN A 81 -9.59 -6.11 0.22
N PHE A 82 -9.40 -7.42 0.29
CA PHE A 82 -8.20 -8.06 -0.23
C PHE A 82 -8.47 -9.43 -0.83
N GLU A 83 -7.64 -9.83 -1.77
CA GLU A 83 -7.58 -11.19 -2.31
C GLU A 83 -6.14 -11.67 -2.47
N PHE A 84 -6.00 -13.01 -2.48
CA PHE A 84 -4.73 -13.68 -2.80
C PHE A 84 -4.81 -14.25 -4.21
N ASN A 85 -3.98 -13.75 -5.11
CA ASN A 85 -3.89 -14.19 -6.50
C ASN A 85 -2.49 -14.76 -6.81
N ALA A 86 -2.44 -16.07 -7.00
CA ALA A 86 -1.19 -16.80 -7.27
C ALA A 86 -0.52 -16.42 -8.60
N ALA A 87 -1.29 -15.91 -9.56
CA ALA A 87 -0.80 -15.48 -10.88
C ALA A 87 -0.36 -14.00 -10.90
N LEU A 88 -0.45 -13.30 -9.76
CA LEU A 88 -0.06 -11.89 -9.69
C LEU A 88 1.46 -11.72 -9.78
N HIS A 89 1.90 -10.99 -10.80
CA HIS A 89 3.29 -10.55 -10.96
C HIS A 89 3.44 -9.03 -11.04
N ASP A 90 2.37 -8.35 -11.45
CA ASP A 90 2.35 -6.91 -11.65
C ASP A 90 2.31 -6.15 -10.33
N ARG A 91 2.88 -4.94 -10.37
CA ARG A 91 2.96 -4.04 -9.22
C ARG A 91 2.47 -2.66 -9.64
N SER A 92 1.29 -2.28 -9.16
CA SER A 92 0.69 -1.02 -9.55
C SER A 92 -0.35 -0.53 -8.55
N ILE A 93 -0.58 0.77 -8.57
CA ILE A 93 -1.74 1.42 -7.94
C ILE A 93 -2.61 1.98 -9.07
N THR A 94 -3.87 1.58 -9.13
CA THR A 94 -4.87 2.13 -10.07
C THR A 94 -5.89 2.93 -9.27
N LEU A 95 -6.21 4.13 -9.73
CA LEU A 95 -7.07 5.08 -9.06
C LEU A 95 -8.19 5.51 -10.01
N ASN A 96 -9.45 5.50 -9.54
CA ASN A 96 -10.59 5.86 -10.39
C ASN A 96 -10.64 7.35 -10.78
N ASN A 97 -9.77 8.19 -10.22
CA ASN A 97 -9.55 9.57 -10.66
C ASN A 97 -8.59 9.68 -11.88
N GLY A 98 -8.30 8.55 -12.54
CA GLY A 98 -7.58 8.50 -13.82
C GLY A 98 -6.07 8.41 -13.70
N TRP A 99 -5.57 7.99 -12.53
CA TRP A 99 -4.14 7.76 -12.32
C TRP A 99 -3.83 6.27 -12.24
N LYS A 100 -2.74 5.87 -12.90
CA LYS A 100 -2.09 4.58 -12.69
C LYS A 100 -0.63 4.81 -12.33
N ILE A 101 -0.16 4.15 -11.29
CA ILE A 101 1.21 4.24 -10.80
C ILE A 101 1.83 2.85 -10.91
N VAL A 102 2.86 2.69 -11.72
CA VAL A 102 3.58 1.43 -11.88
C VAL A 102 4.80 1.43 -10.96
N LEU A 103 4.98 0.35 -10.20
CA LEU A 103 5.97 0.27 -9.13
C LEU A 103 7.01 -0.82 -9.45
N GLY A 104 8.26 -0.44 -9.75
CA GLY A 104 9.32 -1.39 -10.08
C GLY A 104 9.66 -2.39 -8.96
N ARG A 105 9.29 -2.09 -7.71
CA ARG A 105 9.47 -2.95 -6.52
C ARG A 105 8.22 -3.14 -5.67
N GLY A 106 7.06 -2.62 -6.09
CA GLY A 106 5.89 -2.53 -5.22
C GLY A 106 6.12 -1.50 -4.11
N LEU A 107 5.55 -1.73 -2.92
CA LEU A 107 5.74 -0.87 -1.75
C LEU A 107 7.08 -1.11 -1.03
N ASP A 108 7.80 -2.21 -1.33
CA ASP A 108 9.10 -2.54 -0.71
C ASP A 108 10.30 -1.84 -1.37
N ILE A 109 10.27 -0.51 -1.32
CA ILE A 109 11.30 0.37 -1.90
C ILE A 109 12.39 0.77 -0.90
N TYR A 110 12.27 0.44 0.37
CA TYR A 110 13.17 0.95 1.41
C TYR A 110 14.29 -0.04 1.76
N GLN A 111 15.44 0.51 2.13
CA GLN A 111 16.54 -0.25 2.71
C GLN A 111 16.26 -0.52 4.20
N LYS A 112 16.98 -1.53 4.74
CA LYS A 112 16.98 -1.78 6.18
C LYS A 112 17.64 -0.58 6.88
N THR A 113 17.06 -0.12 7.98
CA THR A 113 17.63 0.94 8.82
C THR A 113 18.76 0.40 9.69
N ASN A 114 19.40 1.28 10.46
CA ASN A 114 20.47 0.90 11.39
C ASN A 114 19.98 0.18 12.66
N GLY A 115 18.67 -0.11 12.76
CA GLY A 115 18.07 -0.87 13.86
C GLY A 115 16.87 -0.15 14.48
N ARG A 116 16.33 -0.75 15.55
CA ARG A 116 15.06 -0.33 16.20
C ARG A 116 15.00 1.11 16.71
N TYR A 117 16.15 1.73 16.98
CA TYR A 117 16.24 3.10 17.50
C TYR A 117 16.72 4.10 16.44
N ASP A 118 16.73 3.70 15.17
CA ASP A 118 16.99 4.62 14.06
C ASP A 118 15.76 5.51 13.84
N ILE A 119 15.96 6.82 13.75
CA ILE A 119 14.88 7.78 13.49
C ILE A 119 14.20 7.53 12.13
N ALA A 120 14.91 6.91 11.18
CA ALA A 120 14.35 6.49 9.89
C ALA A 120 13.26 5.42 10.03
N GLU A 121 13.18 4.72 11.16
CA GLU A 121 12.03 3.86 11.45
C GLU A 121 10.74 4.68 11.51
N PHE A 122 10.76 5.87 12.13
CA PHE A 122 9.55 6.65 12.38
C PHE A 122 9.30 7.74 11.34
N ILE A 123 10.34 8.12 10.58
CA ILE A 123 10.26 9.18 9.56
C ILE A 123 10.63 8.58 8.21
N SER A 124 9.63 8.27 7.40
CA SER A 124 9.82 7.62 6.09
C SER A 124 10.71 8.45 5.15
N GLU A 125 10.69 9.78 5.25
CA GLU A 125 11.56 10.68 4.48
C GLU A 125 13.05 10.53 4.81
N LYS A 126 13.40 9.90 5.94
CA LYS A 126 14.80 9.61 6.32
C LYS A 126 15.23 8.19 5.93
N ARG A 127 14.33 7.35 5.41
CA ARG A 127 14.65 5.99 4.97
C ARG A 127 15.40 6.04 3.63
N LEU A 128 16.55 5.38 3.57
CA LEU A 128 17.23 5.16 2.31
C LEU A 128 16.39 4.23 1.43
N CYS A 129 16.34 4.53 0.13
CA CYS A 129 15.61 3.71 -0.85
C CYS A 129 16.56 2.74 -1.57
N ARG A 130 16.02 1.58 -1.94
CA ARG A 130 16.63 0.69 -2.94
C ARG A 130 16.44 1.30 -4.32
N ALA A 131 17.35 0.98 -5.24
CA ALA A 131 17.19 1.36 -6.64
C ALA A 131 15.85 0.79 -7.17
N CYS A 132 15.01 1.67 -7.69
CA CYS A 132 13.72 1.33 -8.27
C CYS A 132 13.27 2.41 -9.25
N GLU A 133 12.33 2.04 -10.13
CA GLU A 133 11.61 2.95 -10.99
C GLU A 133 10.16 3.05 -10.52
N ILE A 134 9.59 4.26 -10.59
CA ILE A 134 8.18 4.52 -10.35
C ILE A 134 7.67 5.38 -11.49
N THR A 135 6.64 4.89 -12.18
CA THR A 135 6.09 5.54 -13.36
C THR A 135 4.66 5.99 -13.08
N TYR A 136 4.39 7.27 -13.25
CA TYR A 136 3.08 7.88 -13.04
C TYR A 136 2.40 8.14 -14.39
N LEU A 137 1.24 7.53 -14.60
CA LEU A 137 0.49 7.60 -15.85
C LEU A 137 -0.87 8.23 -15.60
N LYS A 138 -1.19 9.26 -16.38
CA LYS A 138 -2.55 9.79 -16.47
C LYS A 138 -3.25 9.06 -17.61
N ILE A 139 -4.30 8.32 -17.28
CA ILE A 139 -5.03 7.44 -18.22
C ILE A 139 -6.41 7.98 -18.63
N MET A 140 -6.77 9.16 -18.14
CA MET A 140 -7.97 9.93 -18.51
C MET A 140 -7.63 11.40 -18.71
#